data_AF-A0A942L4D5-F1
#
_entry.id   AF-A0A942L4D5-F1
#
_cell.length_a   1.000
_cell.length_b   1.000
_cell.length_c   1.000
_cell.angle_alpha   90.00
_cell.angle_beta   90.00
_cell.angle_gamma   90.00
#
_symmetry.space_group_name_H-M   'P 1'
#
loop_
_entity.id
_entity.type
_entity.pdbx_description
1 polymer ?
#
loop_
_entity_poly.entity_id
_entity_poly.type
_entity_poly.pdbx_seq_one_letter_code
_entity_poly.pdbx_strand_id
1 'polypeptide(L)' 'MSHADDHAGTGPVSSEGTRRDFLYYATAGAGVVAAGAAVWPLVNQMNPSADTRALASIMVDVSAVEVGTQLTVKWRGKP' A
#
# COMPACT_ATOMS: atom_id res chain seq x y z
N MET A 1 2.47 49.79 -29.95
CA MET A 1 3.09 48.46 -30.15
C MET A 1 2.16 47.44 -29.52
N SER A 2 1.15 47.03 -30.28
CA SER A 2 0.19 45.99 -29.92
C SER A 2 0.68 44.72 -30.62
N HIS A 3 1.04 43.69 -29.86
CA HIS A 3 1.02 42.33 -30.38
C HIS A 3 0.00 41.59 -29.54
N ALA A 4 -1.15 41.42 -30.16
CA ALA A 4 -2.38 40.93 -29.59
C ALA A 4 -2.29 39.43 -29.25
N ASP A 5 -3.18 39.07 -28.33
CA ASP A 5 -3.65 37.73 -28.05
C ASP A 5 -3.99 36.97 -29.34
N ASP A 6 -3.37 35.81 -29.55
CA ASP A 6 -3.84 34.79 -30.50
C ASP A 6 -4.20 33.53 -29.71
N HIS A 7 -5.40 33.57 -29.13
CA HIS A 7 -6.17 32.38 -28.80
C HIS A 7 -6.86 31.87 -30.06
N ALA A 8 -6.16 31.09 -30.88
CA ALA A 8 -6.76 30.39 -32.03
C ALA A 8 -6.18 28.99 -32.20
N GLY A 9 -6.44 28.11 -31.22
CA GLY A 9 -6.12 26.68 -31.30
C GLY A 9 -7.11 25.92 -32.20
N THR A 10 -7.01 26.08 -33.52
CA THR A 10 -7.66 25.19 -34.50
C THR A 10 -6.79 24.98 -35.75
N GLY A 11 -5.51 24.67 -35.53
CA GLY A 11 -4.61 24.11 -36.56
C GLY A 11 -4.48 22.59 -36.40
N PRO A 12 -4.06 21.85 -37.45
CA PRO A 12 -3.84 20.41 -37.32
C PRO A 12 -2.85 20.16 -36.18
N VAL A 13 -3.21 19.28 -35.24
CA VAL A 13 -2.38 18.93 -34.09
C VAL A 13 -1.01 18.50 -34.61
N SER A 14 -0.01 19.37 -34.45
CA SER A 14 1.34 19.05 -34.84
C SER A 14 1.82 17.92 -33.93
N SER A 15 2.16 16.78 -34.53
CA SER A 15 2.53 15.54 -33.83
C SER A 15 3.72 15.69 -32.86
N GLU A 16 4.42 16.83 -32.89
CA GLU A 16 5.51 17.17 -31.98
C GLU A 16 5.03 17.43 -30.54
N GLY A 17 3.85 18.03 -30.35
CA GLY A 17 3.28 18.25 -29.01
C GLY A 17 2.85 16.95 -28.34
N THR A 18 2.14 16.10 -29.09
CA THR A 18 1.56 14.85 -28.55
C THR A 18 2.61 13.83 -28.09
N ARG A 19 3.76 13.74 -28.77
CA ARG A 19 4.84 12.84 -28.36
C ARG A 19 5.49 13.30 -27.05
N ARG A 20 5.68 14.61 -26.88
CA ARG A 20 6.26 15.18 -25.67
C ARG A 20 5.31 15.02 -24.48
N ASP A 21 4.03 15.29 -24.68
CA ASP A 21 3.01 15.10 -23.64
C ASP A 21 2.94 13.64 -23.21
N PHE A 22 2.97 12.70 -24.17
CA PHE A 22 3.06 11.27 -23.86
C PHE A 22 4.27 10.94 -22.99
N LEU A 23 5.46 11.46 -23.34
CA LEU A 23 6.68 11.22 -22.55
C LEU A 23 6.56 11.81 -21.13
N TYR A 24 5.95 12.98 -20.97
CA TYR A 24 5.71 13.56 -19.65
C TYR A 24 4.77 12.69 -18.81
N TYR A 25 3.65 12.26 -19.38
CA TYR A 25 2.71 11.38 -18.67
C TYR A 25 3.30 10.02 -18.36
N ALA A 26 4.02 9.41 -19.30
CA ALA A 26 4.67 8.13 -19.10
C ALA A 26 5.73 8.21 -17.98
N THR A 27 6.55 9.26 -17.99
CA THR A 27 7.60 9.47 -16.98
C THR A 27 7.00 9.76 -15.61
N ALA A 28 6.01 10.66 -15.54
CA ALA A 28 5.31 10.96 -14.30
C ALA A 28 4.58 9.73 -13.74
N GLY A 29 3.91 8.97 -14.60
CA GLY A 29 3.22 7.73 -14.24
C GLY A 29 4.19 6.68 -13.69
N ALA A 30 5.33 6.46 -14.36
CA ALA A 30 6.36 5.57 -13.86
C ALA A 30 6.91 6.02 -12.50
N GLY A 31 7.12 7.33 -12.31
CA GLY A 31 7.55 7.90 -11.03
C GLY A 31 6.56 7.65 -9.89
N VAL A 32 5.25 7.82 -10.14
CA VAL A 32 4.21 7.55 -9.15
C VAL A 32 4.18 6.07 -8.75
N VAL A 33 4.27 5.15 -9.72
CA VAL A 33 4.29 3.70 -9.45
C VAL A 33 5.52 3.32 -8.64
N ALA A 34 6.71 3.82 -9.01
CA ALA A 34 7.94 3.53 -8.30
C ALA A 34 7.91 4.06 -6.86
N ALA A 35 7.43 5.29 -6.66
CA ALA A 35 7.27 5.88 -5.33
C ALA A 35 6.28 5.07 -4.47
N GLY A 36 5.13 4.68 -5.02
CA GLY A 36 4.17 3.83 -4.32
C GLY A 36 4.76 2.47 -3.93
N ALA A 37 5.49 1.83 -4.86
CA ALA A 37 6.17 0.56 -4.61
C ALA A 37 7.28 0.68 -3.55
N ALA A 38 7.97 1.82 -3.46
CA ALA A 38 8.99 2.07 -2.45
C ALA A 38 8.40 2.40 -1.06
N VAL A 39 7.26 3.11 -1.02
CA VAL A 39 6.61 3.49 0.25
C VAL A 39 5.81 2.33 0.85
N TRP A 40 5.17 1.50 0.02
CA TRP A 40 4.37 0.37 0.50
C TRP A 40 5.08 -0.56 1.50
N PRO A 41 6.31 -1.05 1.27
CA PRO A 41 7.00 -1.92 2.23
C PRO A 41 7.29 -1.21 3.56
N LEU A 42 7.53 0.11 3.55
CA LEU A 42 7.76 0.89 4.77
C LEU A 42 6.52 0.93 5.67
N VAL A 43 5.32 0.92 5.07
CA VAL A 43 4.06 0.82 5.80
C VAL A 43 3.78 -0.64 6.17
N ASN A 44 3.92 -1.56 5.22
CA ASN A 44 3.55 -2.96 5.39
C ASN A 44 4.44 -3.69 6.42
N GLN A 45 5.67 -3.24 6.67
CA GLN A 45 6.51 -3.81 7.74
C GLN A 45 5.94 -3.59 9.15
N MET A 46 5.00 -2.67 9.33
CA MET A 46 4.31 -2.46 10.62
C MET A 46 3.14 -3.43 10.82
N ASN A 47 2.76 -4.19 9.79
CA ASN A 47 1.74 -5.24 9.93
C ASN A 47 2.30 -6.45 10.70
N PRO A 48 1.42 -7.26 11.34
CA PRO A 48 1.85 -8.43 12.09
C PRO A 48 2.76 -9.37 11.29
N SER A 49 3.93 -9.67 11.86
CA SER A 49 4.92 -10.57 11.28
C SER A 49 4.45 -12.02 11.27
N ALA A 50 5.14 -12.86 10.49
CA ALA A 50 4.78 -14.27 10.32
C ALA A 50 4.78 -15.05 11.65
N ASP A 51 5.73 -14.77 12.55
CA ASP A 51 5.80 -15.37 13.89
C ASP A 51 4.57 -15.00 14.76
N THR A 52 4.13 -13.75 14.69
CA THR A 52 2.95 -13.27 15.42
C THR A 52 1.68 -13.96 14.90
N ARG A 53 1.60 -14.23 13.60
CA ARG A 53 0.49 -14.99 13.00
C ARG A 53 0.55 -16.47 13.33
N ALA A 54 1.73 -17.05 13.48
CA ALA A 54 1.90 -18.46 13.86
C ALA A 54 1.40 -18.74 15.28
N LEU A 55 1.44 -17.75 16.18
CA LEU A 55 0.93 -17.86 17.55
C LEU A 55 -0.62 -17.96 17.67
N ALA A 56 -1.36 -18.05 16.56
CA ALA A 56 -2.81 -17.94 16.54
C ALA A 56 -3.56 -19.16 17.13
N SER A 57 -2.96 -20.36 17.08
CA SER A 57 -3.61 -21.60 17.54
C SER A 57 -2.74 -22.33 18.56
N ILE A 58 -3.35 -22.72 19.69
CA ILE A 58 -2.72 -23.54 20.74
C ILE A 58 -3.67 -24.67 21.12
N MET A 59 -3.14 -25.84 21.48
CA MET A 59 -3.93 -26.90 22.12
C MET A 59 -3.70 -26.84 23.62
N VAL A 60 -4.80 -26.80 24.38
CA VAL A 60 -4.79 -26.84 25.85
C VAL A 60 -5.43 -28.15 26.26
N ASP A 61 -4.66 -29.00 26.94
CA ASP A 61 -5.19 -30.21 27.56
C ASP A 61 -5.97 -29.85 28.84
N VAL A 62 -7.16 -30.40 28.97
CA VAL A 62 -8.08 -30.17 30.09
C VAL A 62 -8.42 -31.46 30.85
N SER A 63 -7.78 -32.58 30.52
CA SER A 63 -8.11 -33.89 31.09
C SER A 63 -7.91 -33.98 32.61
N ALA A 64 -7.04 -33.13 33.18
CA ALA A 64 -6.70 -33.10 34.60
C ALA A 64 -7.40 -31.95 35.37
N VAL A 65 -8.37 -31.25 34.77
CA VAL A 65 -9.04 -30.12 35.42
C VAL A 65 -10.18 -30.60 36.31
N GLU A 66 -10.07 -30.35 37.62
CA GLU A 66 -11.06 -30.75 38.62
C GLU A 66 -12.20 -29.72 38.77
N VAL A 67 -13.36 -30.18 39.26
CA VAL A 67 -14.53 -29.33 39.49
C VAL A 67 -14.23 -28.27 40.54
N GLY A 68 -14.55 -27.01 40.23
CA GLY A 68 -14.28 -25.86 41.11
C GLY A 68 -12.90 -25.24 40.95
N THR A 69 -12.05 -25.78 40.06
CA THR A 69 -10.74 -25.21 39.73
C THR A 69 -10.80 -24.32 38.48
N GLN A 70 -9.88 -23.36 38.37
CA GLN A 70 -9.78 -22.46 37.21
C GLN A 70 -8.42 -22.67 36.52
N LEU A 71 -8.47 -22.89 35.20
CA LEU A 71 -7.29 -22.93 34.34
C LEU A 71 -7.21 -21.61 33.55
N THR A 72 -6.22 -20.77 33.86
CA THR A 72 -5.96 -19.53 33.13
C THR A 72 -4.82 -19.75 32.15
N VAL A 73 -5.08 -19.56 30.85
CA VAL A 73 -4.11 -19.87 29.79
C VAL A 73 -3.80 -18.62 28.99
N LYS A 74 -2.50 -18.30 28.89
CA LYS A 74 -2.08 -17.17 28.08
C LYS A 74 -2.31 -17.44 26.59
N TRP A 75 -3.24 -16.72 25.98
CA TRP A 75 -3.49 -16.72 24.54
C TRP A 75 -3.42 -15.31 23.96
N ARG A 76 -2.62 -15.13 22.90
CA ARG A 76 -2.42 -13.84 22.21
C ARG A 76 -2.10 -12.66 23.14
N GLY A 77 -1.29 -12.92 24.17
CA GLY A 77 -0.85 -11.89 25.13
C GLY A 77 -1.87 -11.55 26.22
N LYS A 78 -3.01 -12.24 26.27
CA LYS A 78 -4.04 -12.10 27.30
C LYS A 78 -4.21 -13.44 28.05
N PRO A 79 -4.67 -13.41 29.31
CA PRO A 79 -5.03 -14.62 30.06
C PRO A 79 -6.28 -15.30 29.52
#